data_AF-A0A4Q5QHD4-F1
#
_entry.id   AF-A0A4Q5QHD4-F1
#
_cell.length_a   1.000
_cell.length_b   1.000
_cell.length_c   1.000
_cell.angle_alpha   90.00
_cell.angle_beta   90.00
_cell.angle_gamma   90.00
#
_symmetry.space_group_name_H-M   'P 1'
#
loop_
_entity.id
_entity.type
_entity.pdbx_description
1 polymer ?
#
loop_
_entity_poly.entity_id
_entity_poly.type
_entity_poly.pdbx_seq_one_letter_code
_entity_poly.pdbx_strand_id
1 'polypeptide(L)'
;MFFINTPNFLINLEYTKAELRFQAINLYSIIALFIVILAGGVVRSTGSGMGCPDWPKCFGKYIPPVKEAQLPQGYHTQYVEKQLKKNKRFAKVLESFGYITLAKKIKNDTSIENKKQEEFNPFKTWTEYINRLIGVIAC
;
A
#
# COMPACT_ATOMS: atom_id res chain seq x y z
N MET A 1 11.09 -25.47 -36.35
CA MET A 1 11.13 -24.56 -37.50
C MET A 1 10.05 -23.52 -37.27
N PHE A 2 10.46 -22.31 -36.87
CA PHE A 2 9.60 -21.13 -36.76
C PHE A 2 8.90 -20.81 -38.09
N PHE A 3 7.74 -20.15 -38.02
CA PHE A 3 7.18 -19.08 -38.89
C PHE A 3 5.68 -19.00 -38.53
N ILE A 4 5.27 -18.25 -37.51
CA ILE A 4 5.00 -16.80 -37.54
C ILE A 4 4.31 -16.38 -38.85
N ASN A 5 2.98 -16.28 -38.82
CA ASN A 5 2.21 -15.25 -39.54
C ASN A 5 0.75 -15.24 -39.07
N THR A 6 0.56 -14.75 -37.85
CA THR A 6 -0.73 -14.29 -37.33
C THR A 6 -0.81 -12.78 -37.50
N PRO A 7 -1.59 -12.28 -38.48
CA PRO A 7 -2.25 -10.99 -38.31
C PRO A 7 -3.78 -11.04 -38.47
N ASN A 8 -4.37 -12.12 -39.02
CA ASN A 8 -5.75 -12.08 -39.53
C ASN A 8 -6.75 -13.08 -38.89
N PHE A 9 -6.34 -13.94 -37.96
CA PHE A 9 -7.26 -14.93 -37.38
C PHE A 9 -8.23 -14.32 -36.35
N LEU A 10 -7.83 -13.25 -35.66
CA LEU A 10 -8.66 -12.63 -34.61
C LEU A 10 -9.72 -11.64 -35.14
N ILE A 11 -9.72 -11.31 -36.45
CA ILE A 11 -10.64 -10.32 -37.04
C ILE A 11 -11.88 -10.99 -37.66
N ASN A 12 -11.87 -12.32 -37.85
CA ASN A 12 -12.96 -13.07 -38.51
C ASN A 12 -13.92 -13.79 -37.56
N LEU A 13 -13.95 -13.41 -36.28
CA LEU A 13 -15.04 -13.78 -35.38
C LEU A 13 -15.94 -12.54 -35.27
N GLU A 14 -17.19 -12.62 -35.72
CA GLU A 14 -18.22 -11.59 -35.57
C GLU A 14 -18.55 -11.38 -34.08
N TYR A 15 -17.60 -10.87 -33.30
CA TYR A 15 -17.81 -10.53 -31.91
C TYR A 15 -18.72 -9.31 -31.83
N THR A 16 -19.78 -9.44 -31.04
CA THR A 16 -20.69 -8.36 -30.70
C THR A 16 -19.91 -7.26 -29.97
N LYS A 17 -20.35 -6.00 -30.10
CA LYS A 17 -19.75 -4.86 -29.37
C LYS A 17 -19.63 -5.12 -27.85
N ALA A 18 -20.55 -5.90 -27.28
CA ALA A 18 -20.51 -6.31 -25.88
C ALA A 18 -19.34 -7.26 -25.57
N GLU A 19 -19.06 -8.22 -26.45
CA GLU A 19 -17.97 -9.18 -26.28
C GLU A 19 -16.60 -8.50 -26.44
N LEU A 20 -16.48 -7.55 -27.39
CA LEU A 20 -15.27 -6.74 -27.52
C LEU A 20 -15.01 -5.86 -26.28
N ARG A 21 -16.06 -5.25 -25.71
CA ARG A 21 -15.96 -4.50 -24.45
C ARG A 21 -15.53 -5.41 -23.30
N PHE A 22 -16.08 -6.62 -23.24
CA PHE A 22 -15.71 -7.59 -22.23
C PHE A 22 -14.24 -8.02 -22.35
N GLN A 23 -13.76 -8.31 -23.56
CA GLN A 23 -12.35 -8.63 -23.81
C GLN A 23 -11.42 -7.47 -23.42
N ALA A 24 -11.80 -6.23 -23.74
CA ALA A 24 -11.03 -5.04 -23.38
C ALA A 24 -10.95 -4.84 -21.85
N ILE A 25 -12.07 -4.99 -21.14
CA ILE A 25 -12.11 -4.90 -19.67
C ILE A 25 -11.28 -6.04 -19.05
N ASN A 26 -11.41 -7.26 -19.56
CA ASN A 26 -10.64 -8.39 -19.05
C ASN A 26 -9.13 -8.19 -19.24
N LEU A 27 -8.71 -7.71 -20.41
CA LEU A 27 -7.31 -7.36 -20.66
C LEU A 27 -6.84 -6.25 -19.72
N TYR A 28 -7.64 -5.20 -19.52
CA TYR A 28 -7.34 -4.14 -18.57
C TYR A 28 -7.17 -4.67 -17.15
N SER A 29 -8.09 -5.52 -16.67
CA SER A 29 -8.02 -6.13 -15.35
C SER A 29 -6.76 -6.99 -15.15
N ILE A 30 -6.38 -7.77 -16.17
CA ILE A 30 -5.14 -8.56 -16.13
C ILE A 30 -3.92 -7.64 -16.01
N ILE A 31 -3.85 -6.59 -16.84
CA ILE A 31 -2.75 -5.62 -16.81
C ILE A 31 -2.69 -4.91 -15.45
N ALA A 32 -3.83 -4.42 -14.96
CA ALA A 32 -3.94 -3.73 -13.67
C ALA A 32 -3.47 -4.62 -12.51
N LEU A 33 -3.87 -5.90 -12.50
CA LEU A 33 -3.42 -6.88 -11.51
C LEU A 33 -1.89 -7.02 -11.51
N PHE A 34 -1.26 -7.17 -12.68
CA PHE A 34 0.20 -7.28 -12.76
C PHE A 34 0.89 -6.00 -12.29
N ILE A 35 0.36 -4.83 -12.62
CA ILE A 35 0.89 -3.54 -12.14
C ILE A 35 0.86 -3.46 -10.61
N VAL A 36 -0.26 -3.84 -9.97
CA VAL A 36 -0.40 -3.81 -8.51
C VAL A 36 0.56 -4.80 -7.84
N ILE A 37 0.71 -6.01 -8.39
CA ILE A 37 1.66 -7.01 -7.88
C ILE A 37 3.09 -6.48 -7.94
N LEU A 38 3.50 -5.90 -9.06
CA LEU A 38 4.84 -5.35 -9.24
C LEU A 38 5.09 -4.16 -8.29
N ALA A 39 4.13 -3.23 -8.17
CA ALA A 39 4.23 -2.10 -7.25
C ALA A 39 4.40 -2.56 -5.80
N GLY A 40 3.60 -3.55 -5.36
CA GLY A 40 3.73 -4.15 -4.04
C GLY A 40 5.08 -4.85 -3.84
N GLY A 41 5.57 -5.52 -4.88
CA GLY A 41 6.90 -6.14 -4.91
C GLY A 41 8.03 -5.12 -4.69
N VAL A 42 7.98 -3.99 -5.40
CA VAL A 42 8.95 -2.89 -5.24
C VAL A 42 8.93 -2.30 -3.83
N VAL A 43 7.75 -2.06 -3.26
CA VAL A 43 7.63 -1.56 -1.88
C VAL A 43 8.26 -2.53 -0.87
N ARG A 44 8.05 -3.84 -1.06
CA ARG A 44 8.60 -4.87 -0.18
C ARG A 44 10.11 -5.01 -0.32
N SER A 45 10.64 -5.02 -1.55
CA SER A 45 12.08 -5.18 -1.81
C SER A 45 12.90 -3.97 -1.37
N THR A 46 12.35 -2.76 -1.47
CA THR A 46 13.00 -1.51 -1.04
C THR A 46 12.82 -1.21 0.45
N GLY A 47 12.01 -2.01 1.17
CA GLY A 47 11.67 -1.73 2.56
C GLY A 47 10.90 -0.42 2.74
N SER A 48 10.16 0.02 1.72
CA SER A 48 9.44 1.30 1.71
C SER A 48 8.05 1.22 2.35
N GLY A 49 7.61 0.04 2.80
CA GLY A 49 6.23 -0.20 3.29
C GLY A 49 5.85 0.53 4.59
N MET A 50 6.75 1.30 5.18
CA MET A 50 6.51 2.17 6.34
C MET A 50 6.91 3.64 6.06
N GLY A 51 7.19 4.00 4.80
CA GLY A 51 7.57 5.35 4.39
C GLY A 51 6.46 6.39 4.53
N CYS A 52 5.19 5.97 4.54
CA CYS A 52 4.03 6.84 4.72
C CYS A 52 3.13 6.35 5.88
N PRO A 53 3.07 7.08 7.01
CA PRO A 53 2.38 6.60 8.22
C PRO A 53 0.84 6.67 8.15
N ASP A 54 0.30 7.46 7.22
CA ASP A 54 -1.13 7.73 7.08
C ASP A 54 -1.55 7.61 5.59
N TRP A 55 -2.84 7.39 5.35
CA TRP A 55 -3.48 7.41 4.02
C TRP A 55 -4.93 7.91 4.20
N PRO A 56 -5.50 8.75 3.31
CA PRO A 56 -5.01 9.21 2.00
C PRO A 56 -4.00 10.38 2.05
N LYS A 57 -3.81 11.00 3.22
CA LYS A 57 -2.77 12.01 3.42
C LYS A 57 -1.49 11.35 3.90
N CYS A 58 -0.34 11.77 3.39
CA CYS A 58 0.96 11.38 3.88
C CYS A 58 1.58 12.49 4.74
N PHE A 59 1.93 12.21 5.98
CA PHE A 59 2.40 13.21 6.95
C PHE A 59 1.45 14.41 7.11
N GLY A 60 0.13 14.17 7.04
CA GLY A 60 -0.89 15.21 7.13
C GLY A 60 -1.08 16.06 5.87
N LYS A 61 -0.34 15.79 4.78
CA LYS A 61 -0.44 16.49 3.48
C LYS A 61 -0.91 15.53 2.38
N TYR A 62 -1.60 16.03 1.36
CA TYR A 62 -1.98 15.20 0.19
C TYR A 62 -0.80 14.95 -0.75
N ILE A 63 0.15 15.88 -0.81
CA ILE A 63 1.39 15.70 -1.56
C ILE A 63 2.46 15.36 -0.53
N PRO A 64 3.13 14.20 -0.65
CA PRO A 64 4.17 13.82 0.28
C PRO A 64 5.29 14.86 0.34
N PRO A 65 5.84 15.13 1.54
CA PRO A 65 6.98 16.04 1.67
C PRO A 65 8.20 15.49 0.94
N VAL A 66 9.08 16.39 0.51
CA VAL A 66 10.37 16.05 -0.14
C VAL A 66 11.57 16.32 0.76
N LYS A 67 11.37 17.02 1.88
CA LYS A 67 12.40 17.40 2.84
C LYS A 67 11.85 17.33 4.26
N GLU A 68 12.70 17.00 5.23
CA GLU A 68 12.35 16.94 6.65
C GLU A 68 11.79 18.25 7.19
N ALA A 69 12.32 19.39 6.72
CA ALA A 69 11.85 20.72 7.11
C ALA A 69 10.36 20.99 6.82
N GLN A 70 9.72 20.16 5.98
CA GLN A 70 8.30 20.27 5.66
C GLN A 70 7.40 19.46 6.60
N LEU A 71 7.98 18.68 7.52
CA LEU A 71 7.28 17.85 8.48
C LEU A 71 6.71 18.69 9.64
N PRO A 72 5.58 18.28 10.24
CA PRO A 72 5.06 18.94 11.41
C PRO A 72 6.03 18.82 12.60
N GLN A 73 6.06 19.84 13.46
CA GLN A 73 6.90 19.83 14.66
C GLN A 73 6.48 18.68 15.59
N GLY A 74 7.46 17.91 16.08
CA GLY A 74 7.19 16.77 16.95
C GLY A 74 6.49 15.59 16.26
N TYR A 75 6.66 15.41 14.95
CA TYR A 75 5.97 14.36 14.21
C TYR A 75 6.18 12.95 14.78
N HIS A 76 7.39 12.64 15.27
CA HIS A 76 7.72 11.34 15.86
C HIS A 76 6.80 10.96 17.03
N THR A 77 6.58 11.87 17.98
CA THR A 77 5.77 11.59 19.17
C THR A 77 4.29 11.43 18.78
N GLN A 78 3.79 12.30 17.92
CA GLN A 78 2.42 12.24 17.41
C GLN A 78 2.12 10.90 16.71
N TYR A 79 3.07 10.34 15.95
CA TYR A 79 2.88 9.05 15.28
C TYR A 79 2.99 7.85 16.24
N VAL A 80 3.92 7.90 17.21
CA VAL A 80 4.02 6.88 18.26
C VAL A 80 2.71 6.79 19.05
N GLU A 81 2.12 7.92 19.43
CA GLU A 81 0.83 7.97 20.11
C GLU A 81 -0.31 7.38 19.27
N LYS A 82 -0.36 7.70 17.97
CA LYS A 82 -1.35 7.12 17.04
C LYS A 82 -1.23 5.59 16.97
N GLN A 83 -0.01 5.06 16.87
CA GLN A 83 0.23 3.61 16.80
C GLN A 83 -0.14 2.94 18.12
N LEU A 84 0.21 3.55 19.26
CA LEU A 84 -0.18 3.08 20.58
C LEU A 84 -1.71 3.04 20.74
N LYS A 85 -2.43 4.04 20.23
CA LYS A 85 -3.91 4.07 20.24
C LYS A 85 -4.51 2.93 19.42
N LYS A 86 -3.94 2.63 18.24
CA LYS A 86 -4.37 1.48 17.42
C LYS A 86 -4.10 0.15 18.14
N ASN A 87 -2.93 -0.01 18.74
CA ASN A 87 -2.59 -1.21 19.51
C ASN A 87 -3.49 -1.38 20.74
N LYS A 88 -3.78 -0.31 21.48
CA LYS A 88 -4.74 -0.33 22.60
C LYS A 88 -6.13 -0.77 22.15
N ARG A 89 -6.62 -0.25 21.01
CA ARG A 89 -7.90 -0.66 20.42
C ARG A 89 -7.89 -2.14 20.03
N PHE A 90 -6.83 -2.59 19.36
CA PHE A 90 -6.69 -3.98 18.96
C PHE A 90 -6.61 -4.94 20.16
N ALA A 91 -5.83 -4.58 21.18
CA ALA A 91 -5.74 -5.35 22.42
C ALA A 91 -7.08 -5.46 23.14
N LYS A 92 -7.92 -4.40 23.15
CA LYS A 92 -9.29 -4.46 23.70
C LYS A 92 -10.18 -5.44 22.94
N VAL A 93 -10.05 -5.50 21.61
CA VAL A 93 -10.76 -6.48 20.78
C VAL A 93 -10.29 -7.90 21.12
N LEU A 94 -8.99 -8.12 21.26
CA LEU A 94 -8.44 -9.42 21.67
C LEU A 94 -8.92 -9.85 23.05
N GLU A 95 -9.03 -8.90 24.00
CA GLU A 95 -9.60 -9.18 25.33
C GLU A 95 -11.05 -9.65 25.22
N SER A 96 -11.86 -9.01 24.37
CA SER A 96 -13.26 -9.44 24.15
C SER A 96 -13.40 -10.81 23.49
N PHE A 97 -12.37 -11.28 22.77
CA PHE A 97 -12.31 -12.63 22.21
C PHE A 97 -11.65 -13.66 23.16
N GLY A 98 -11.34 -13.28 24.40
CA GLY A 98 -10.74 -14.17 25.41
C GLY A 98 -9.21 -14.31 25.35
N TYR A 99 -8.53 -13.57 24.46
CA TYR A 99 -7.08 -13.61 24.31
C TYR A 99 -6.34 -12.65 25.27
N ILE A 100 -6.61 -12.77 26.57
CA ILE A 100 -6.14 -11.83 27.62
C ILE A 100 -4.61 -11.73 27.67
N THR A 101 -3.90 -12.86 27.58
CA THR A 101 -2.42 -12.89 27.63
C THR A 101 -1.78 -12.22 26.43
N LEU A 102 -2.32 -12.43 25.22
CA LEU A 102 -1.84 -11.79 24.00
C LEU A 102 -2.09 -10.28 24.03
N ALA A 103 -3.27 -9.86 24.49
CA ALA A 103 -3.60 -8.45 24.66
C ALA A 103 -2.64 -7.75 25.64
N LYS A 104 -2.32 -8.40 26.77
CA LYS A 104 -1.35 -7.87 27.74
C LYS A 104 0.05 -7.77 27.15
N LYS A 105 0.48 -8.75 26.35
CA LYS A 105 1.77 -8.71 25.63
C LYS A 105 1.85 -7.53 24.67
N ILE A 106 0.79 -7.26 23.91
CA ILE A 106 0.73 -6.14 22.96
C ILE A 106 0.72 -4.78 23.68
N LYS A 107 0.02 -4.67 24.82
CA LYS A 107 -0.03 -3.43 25.61
C LYS A 107 1.32 -3.07 26.24
N ASN A 108 2.13 -4.08 26.60
CA ASN A 108 3.42 -3.90 27.26
C ASN A 108 4.61 -3.91 26.29
N ASP A 109 4.38 -4.04 24.98
CA ASP A 109 5.45 -4.06 24.00
C ASP A 109 6.04 -2.64 23.82
N THR A 110 7.27 -2.43 24.31
CA THR A 110 7.99 -1.16 24.23
C THR A 110 8.72 -0.98 22.89
N SER A 111 8.55 -1.91 21.94
CA SER A 111 9.17 -1.84 20.62
C SER A 111 8.82 -0.56 19.85
N ILE A 112 7.66 0.06 20.08
CA ILE A 112 7.22 1.27 19.37
C ILE A 112 7.86 2.54 19.94
N GLU A 113 8.08 2.59 21.25
CA GLU A 113 8.69 3.75 21.93
C GLU A 113 10.21 3.75 21.77
N ASN A 114 10.84 2.57 21.84
CA ASN A 114 12.29 2.41 21.75
C ASN A 114 12.82 2.37 20.32
N LYS A 115 11.96 2.05 19.33
CA LYS A 115 12.35 2.11 17.93
C LYS A 115 12.37 3.58 17.51
N LYS A 116 13.57 4.14 17.33
CA LYS A 116 13.76 5.31 16.48
C LYS A 116 13.06 4.99 15.16
N GLN A 117 11.90 5.60 14.94
CA GLN A 117 11.22 5.53 13.64
C GLN A 117 12.28 5.86 12.60
N GLU A 118 12.38 5.06 11.53
CA GLU A 118 13.38 5.28 10.49
C GLU A 118 13.34 6.75 10.09
N GLU A 119 14.51 7.39 10.03
CA GLU A 119 14.64 8.78 9.66
C GLU A 119 13.91 9.02 8.33
N PHE A 120 13.30 10.19 8.21
CA PHE A 120 12.41 10.46 7.10
C PHE A 120 13.19 10.35 5.78
N ASN A 121 12.73 9.44 4.91
CA ASN A 121 13.33 9.24 3.60
C ASN A 121 12.30 9.53 2.51
N PRO A 122 12.49 10.62 1.72
CA PRO A 122 11.58 10.98 0.64
C PRO A 122 11.34 9.84 -0.36
N PHE A 123 12.38 9.08 -0.71
CA PHE A 123 12.25 7.99 -1.69
C PHE A 123 11.33 6.89 -1.18
N LYS A 124 11.46 6.50 0.09
CA LYS A 124 10.58 5.49 0.69
C LYS A 124 9.14 6.00 0.76
N THR A 125 8.97 7.24 1.21
CA THR A 125 7.65 7.88 1.30
C THR A 125 6.93 7.94 -0.05
N TRP A 126 7.61 8.39 -1.10
CA TRP A 126 7.03 8.48 -2.43
C TRP A 126 6.76 7.11 -3.04
N THR A 127 7.67 6.15 -2.86
CA THR A 127 7.49 4.77 -3.34
C THR A 127 6.24 4.15 -2.74
N GLU A 128 6.01 4.31 -1.43
CA GLU A 128 4.80 3.80 -0.79
C GLU A 128 3.53 4.55 -1.21
N TYR A 129 3.59 5.88 -1.31
CA TYR A 129 2.44 6.70 -1.69
C TYR A 129 1.96 6.38 -3.11
N ILE A 130 2.88 6.23 -4.06
CA ILE A 130 2.56 5.84 -5.44
C ILE A 130 1.94 4.45 -5.47
N ASN A 131 2.50 3.48 -4.73
CA ASN A 131 1.91 2.14 -4.66
C ASN A 131 0.46 2.17 -4.13
N ARG A 132 0.18 2.97 -3.10
CA ARG A 132 -1.18 3.14 -2.57
C ARG A 132 -2.12 3.80 -3.60
N LEU A 133 -1.62 4.76 -4.38
CA LEU A 133 -2.40 5.41 -5.45
C LEU A 133 -2.69 4.46 -6.61
N ILE A 134 -1.70 3.67 -7.05
CA ILE A 134 -1.88 2.61 -8.04
C ILE A 134 -2.97 1.64 -7.59
N GLY A 135 -2.96 1.23 -6.32
CA GLY A 135 -3.99 0.36 -5.75
C GLY A 135 -5.41 0.95 -5.86
N VAL A 136 -5.57 2.25 -5.65
CA VAL A 136 -6.88 2.92 -5.80
C VAL A 136 -7.32 3.04 -7.25
N ILE A 137 -6.39 3.31 -8.18
CA ILE A 137 -6.70 3.46 -9.62
C ILE A 137 -6.98 2.11 -10.28
N ALA A 138 -6.38 1.03 -9.78
CA ALA A 138 -6.56 -0.33 -10.30
C ALA A 138 -7.87 -1.00 -9.86
N CYS A 139 -8.70 -0.31 -9.06
CA CYS A 139 -10.00 -0.78 -8.57
C CYS A 139 -11.16 -0.34 -9.47
#